data_AF-K7YSS1-F1
#
_entry.id   AF-K7YSS1-F1
#
_cell.length_a   1.000
_cell.length_b   1.000
_cell.length_c   1.000
_cell.angle_alpha   90.00
_cell.angle_beta   90.00
_cell.angle_gamma   90.00
#
_symmetry.space_group_name_H-M   'P 1'
#
loop_
_entity.id
_entity.type
_entity.pdbx_description
1 polymer ?
#
loop_
_entity_poly.entity_id
_entity_poly.type
_entity_poly.pdbx_seq_one_letter_code
_entity_poly.pdbx_strand_id
1 'polypeptide(L)'
;MSKQPKFVNGAVTVNTTLSPENLLSRLHTIENSFGRVRQVQNEARKLDLDLIDFNGKVKVSSVPPMLPHPRTAERAFVLLPVRDLSPNWQHPITGKTVSAMISALSSDIRDIYPLTE
;
A
#
# COMPACT_ATOMS: atom_id res chain seq x y z
N MET A 1 -19.66 -13.83 10.59
CA MET A 1 -18.95 -12.53 10.59
C MET A 1 -17.58 -12.73 11.20
N SER A 2 -16.52 -12.42 10.45
CA SER A 2 -15.13 -12.56 10.94
C SER A 2 -14.92 -11.65 12.15
N LYS A 3 -14.38 -12.19 13.26
CA LYS A 3 -14.11 -11.46 14.52
C LYS A 3 -12.82 -10.61 14.44
N GLN A 4 -12.31 -10.34 13.25
CA GLN A 4 -11.07 -9.58 13.07
C GLN A 4 -11.33 -8.08 13.24
N PRO A 5 -10.42 -7.33 13.90
CA PRO A 5 -10.53 -5.89 14.01
C PRO A 5 -10.48 -5.24 12.62
N LYS A 6 -11.18 -4.10 12.47
CA LYS A 6 -11.11 -3.29 11.25
C LYS A 6 -9.71 -2.68 11.12
N PHE A 7 -9.20 -2.62 9.90
CA PHE A 7 -7.94 -1.95 9.58
C PHE A 7 -8.20 -0.52 9.12
N VAL A 8 -7.32 0.40 9.52
CA VAL A 8 -7.22 1.73 8.92
C VAL A 8 -6.14 1.68 7.86
N ASN A 9 -6.48 2.02 6.62
CA ASN A 9 -5.56 2.05 5.50
C ASN A 9 -5.40 3.48 5.00
N GLY A 10 -4.21 3.82 4.51
CA GLY A 10 -3.91 5.11 3.94
C GLY A 10 -2.76 5.01 2.95
N ALA A 11 -2.59 6.05 2.15
CA ALA A 11 -1.45 6.23 1.26
C ALA A 11 -0.82 7.59 1.54
N VAL A 12 0.46 7.73 1.17
CA VAL A 12 1.22 8.97 1.30
C VAL A 12 2.21 9.08 0.15
N THR A 13 2.35 10.29 -0.39
CA THR A 13 3.43 10.62 -1.32
C THR A 13 4.62 11.18 -0.54
N VAL A 14 5.82 10.66 -0.82
CA VAL A 14 7.07 11.14 -0.20
C VAL A 14 8.04 11.63 -1.27
N ASN A 15 8.75 12.71 -0.98
CA ASN A 15 9.92 13.11 -1.76
C ASN A 15 11.18 12.61 -1.03
N THR A 16 12.09 11.97 -1.76
CA THR A 16 13.27 11.33 -1.17
C THR A 16 14.41 11.23 -2.17
N THR A 17 15.64 11.24 -1.66
CA THR A 17 16.86 10.95 -2.43
C THR A 17 17.28 9.49 -2.35
N LEU A 18 16.57 8.67 -1.56
CA LEU A 18 16.86 7.24 -1.40
C LEU A 18 16.53 6.47 -2.69
N SER A 19 17.31 5.42 -2.96
CA SER A 19 16.92 4.41 -3.96
C SER A 19 15.69 3.62 -3.48
N PRO A 20 14.96 2.92 -4.38
CA PRO A 20 13.86 2.06 -3.98
C PRO A 20 14.22 1.02 -2.92
N GLU A 21 15.41 0.41 -3.03
CA GLU A 21 15.91 -0.58 -2.08
C GLU A 21 16.13 0.04 -0.70
N ASN A 22 16.76 1.22 -0.66
CA ASN A 22 17.02 1.93 0.60
C ASN A 22 15.74 2.48 1.21
N LEU A 23 14.77 2.91 0.40
CA LEU A 23 13.45 3.32 0.86
C LEU A 23 12.70 2.13 1.47
N LEU A 24 12.65 0.98 0.79
CA LEU A 24 12.01 -0.23 1.32
C LEU A 24 12.66 -0.66 2.65
N SER A 25 14.00 -0.67 2.73
CA SER A 25 14.73 -0.94 3.97
C SER A 25 14.37 0.05 5.10
N ARG A 26 14.17 1.33 4.75
CA ARG A 26 13.72 2.35 5.70
C ARG A 26 12.29 2.11 6.17
N LEU A 27 11.36 1.70 5.29
CA LEU A 27 10.00 1.31 5.67
C LEU A 27 10.01 0.15 6.66
N HIS A 28 10.77 -0.92 6.37
CA HIS A 28 10.94 -2.05 7.29
C HIS A 28 11.51 -1.62 8.65
N THR A 29 12.44 -0.66 8.67
CA THR A 29 12.97 -0.11 9.91
C THR A 29 11.89 0.59 10.74
N ILE A 30 11.00 1.35 10.09
CA ILE A 30 9.86 2.01 10.74
C ILE A 30 8.90 0.96 11.29
N GLU A 31 8.48 -0.02 10.49
CA GLU A 31 7.60 -1.11 10.94
C GLU A 31 8.18 -1.84 12.16
N ASN A 32 9.47 -2.16 12.12
CA ASN A 32 10.18 -2.79 13.23
C ASN A 32 10.19 -1.92 14.49
N SER A 33 10.28 -0.60 14.35
CA SER A 33 10.19 0.33 15.49
C SER A 33 8.80 0.35 16.12
N PHE A 34 7.74 0.26 15.31
CA PHE A 34 6.36 0.14 15.77
C PHE A 34 6.08 -1.23 16.41
N GLY A 35 6.77 -2.29 15.98
CA GLY A 35 6.71 -3.63 16.56
C GLY A 35 7.60 -3.87 17.79
N ARG A 36 8.45 -2.91 18.17
CA ARG A 36 9.28 -2.99 19.40
C ARG A 36 8.54 -2.57 20.67
N VAL A 37 7.37 -1.95 20.56
CA VAL A 37 6.51 -1.65 21.71
C VAL A 37 5.77 -2.93 22.14
N ARG A 38 6.52 -3.97 22.55
CA ARG A 38 5.95 -5.19 23.13
C ARG A 38 5.57 -4.88 24.57
N GLN A 39 4.29 -4.64 24.84
CA GLN A 39 3.76 -4.69 26.21
C GLN A 39 3.28 -6.10 26.58
N VAL A 40 2.87 -6.92 25.59
CA VAL A 40 2.42 -8.31 25.81
C VAL A 40 2.95 -9.24 24.70
N GLN A 41 3.28 -10.47 25.07
CA GLN A 41 3.72 -11.53 24.14
C GLN A 41 2.53 -11.94 23.24
N ASN A 42 2.68 -11.83 21.91
CA ASN A 42 1.70 -12.16 20.84
C ASN A 42 0.73 -11.05 20.36
N GLU A 43 1.04 -9.76 20.54
CA GLU A 43 0.25 -8.70 19.88
C GLU A 43 0.46 -8.66 18.36
N ALA A 44 -0.64 -8.44 17.63
CA ALA A 44 -0.61 -8.25 16.18
C ALA A 44 0.26 -7.04 15.80
N ARG A 45 1.01 -7.15 14.68
CA ARG A 45 1.79 -6.04 14.14
C ARG A 45 0.86 -4.83 13.92
N LYS A 46 1.23 -3.67 14.49
CA LYS A 46 0.36 -2.47 14.51
C LYS A 46 0.41 -1.66 13.20
N LEU A 47 1.45 -1.83 12.39
CA LEU A 47 1.71 -1.05 11.18
C LEU A 47 2.33 -1.94 10.09
N ASP A 48 1.88 -1.74 8.87
CA ASP A 48 2.35 -2.38 7.63
C ASP A 48 2.55 -1.25 6.59
N LEU A 49 3.72 -1.19 5.96
CA LEU A 49 4.16 -0.13 5.04
C LEU A 49 4.68 -0.74 3.74
N ASP A 50 3.83 -0.70 2.71
CA ASP A 50 4.18 -1.15 1.37
C ASP A 50 4.68 0.00 0.47
N LEU A 51 5.72 -0.27 -0.35
CA LEU A 51 6.15 0.64 -1.42
C LEU A 51 5.35 0.38 -2.71
N ILE A 52 4.32 1.19 -2.97
CA ILE A 52 3.37 0.99 -4.09
C ILE A 52 3.98 1.31 -5.46
N ASP A 53 4.55 2.50 -5.61
CA ASP A 53 5.16 3.00 -6.85
C ASP A 53 6.41 3.82 -6.54
N PHE A 54 7.32 3.93 -7.51
CA PHE A 54 8.47 4.81 -7.42
C PHE A 54 8.66 5.55 -8.74
N ASN A 55 7.96 6.67 -8.91
CA ASN A 55 8.05 7.53 -10.10
C ASN A 55 7.92 6.75 -11.42
N GLY A 56 6.96 5.82 -11.49
CA GLY A 56 6.71 5.00 -12.68
C GLY A 56 7.79 3.95 -13.00
N LYS A 57 8.76 3.71 -12.10
CA LYS A 57 9.78 2.67 -12.32
C LYS A 57 9.13 1.29 -12.38
N VAL A 58 9.58 0.50 -13.35
CA VAL A 58 9.21 -0.92 -13.48
C VAL A 58 10.41 -1.77 -13.09
N LYS A 59 10.22 -2.61 -12.07
CA LYS A 59 11.21 -3.59 -11.60
C LYS A 59 10.46 -4.89 -11.29
N VAL A 60 10.43 -5.79 -12.27
CA VAL A 60 9.86 -7.14 -12.13
C VAL A 60 11.02 -8.11 -11.95
N SER A 61 11.24 -8.57 -10.72
CA SER A 61 12.32 -9.51 -10.39
C SER A 61 11.97 -10.33 -9.15
N SER A 62 12.79 -11.33 -8.83
CA SER A 62 12.69 -12.10 -7.58
C SER A 62 13.26 -11.36 -6.36
N VAL A 63 13.80 -10.15 -6.54
CA VAL A 63 14.51 -9.39 -5.49
C VAL A 63 13.77 -8.09 -5.17
N PRO A 64 13.29 -7.89 -3.92
CA PRO A 64 12.60 -6.68 -3.52
C PRO A 64 13.40 -5.37 -3.71
N PRO A 65 12.72 -4.21 -3.80
CA PRO A 65 11.29 -4.08 -4.07
C PRO A 65 10.96 -4.48 -5.51
N MET A 66 9.80 -5.13 -5.70
CA MET A 66 9.15 -5.21 -7.00
C MET A 66 8.32 -3.93 -7.22
N LEU A 67 8.41 -3.33 -8.40
CA LEU A 67 7.75 -2.06 -8.70
C LEU A 67 7.01 -2.10 -10.05
N PRO A 68 5.79 -1.55 -10.14
CA PRO A 68 4.92 -1.20 -8.99
C PRO A 68 4.63 -2.44 -8.14
N HIS A 69 4.18 -2.26 -6.89
CA HIS A 69 3.92 -3.38 -6.00
C HIS A 69 2.92 -4.35 -6.66
N PRO A 70 3.25 -5.66 -6.75
CA PRO A 70 2.59 -6.58 -7.68
C PRO A 70 1.11 -6.80 -7.39
N ARG A 71 0.68 -6.59 -6.14
CA ARG A 71 -0.70 -6.80 -5.69
C ARG A 71 -1.52 -5.51 -5.57
N THR A 72 -0.97 -4.38 -6.03
CA THR A 72 -1.66 -3.07 -5.94
C THR A 72 -3.00 -3.10 -6.66
N ALA A 73 -3.02 -3.62 -7.89
CA ALA A 73 -4.19 -3.62 -8.75
C ALA A 73 -5.35 -4.52 -8.26
N GLU A 74 -5.09 -5.39 -7.28
CA GLU A 74 -6.05 -6.37 -6.75
C GLU A 74 -6.71 -5.90 -5.45
N ARG A 75 -6.28 -4.77 -4.87
CA ARG A 75 -6.65 -4.37 -3.50
C ARG A 75 -7.33 -3.02 -3.48
N ALA A 76 -8.65 -3.02 -3.26
CA ALA A 76 -9.44 -1.79 -3.19
C ALA A 76 -8.97 -0.85 -2.05
N PHE A 77 -8.57 -1.40 -0.89
CA PHE A 77 -8.06 -0.60 0.25
C PHE A 77 -6.69 0.05 -0.01
N VAL A 78 -6.01 -0.30 -1.10
CA VAL A 78 -4.79 0.36 -1.59
C VAL A 78 -5.17 1.38 -2.67
N LEU A 79 -5.97 0.96 -3.66
CA LEU A 79 -6.31 1.80 -4.81
C LEU A 79 -7.16 3.02 -4.46
N LEU A 80 -8.07 2.90 -3.48
CA LEU A 80 -8.92 4.01 -3.05
C LEU A 80 -8.08 5.17 -2.47
N PRO A 81 -7.19 4.97 -1.48
CA PRO A 81 -6.25 6.00 -1.04
C PRO A 81 -5.33 6.53 -2.15
N VAL A 82 -4.87 5.66 -3.07
CA VAL A 82 -4.03 6.09 -4.22
C VAL A 82 -4.80 7.05 -5.12
N ARG A 83 -6.08 6.78 -5.42
CA ARG A 83 -6.94 7.66 -6.21
C ARG A 83 -7.12 9.00 -5.51
N ASP A 84 -7.28 9.01 -4.20
CA ASP A 84 -7.50 10.24 -3.43
C ASP A 84 -6.25 11.15 -3.46
N LEU A 85 -5.04 10.57 -3.52
CA LEU A 85 -3.79 11.32 -3.69
C LEU A 85 -3.46 11.69 -5.14
N SER A 86 -3.72 10.78 -6.08
CA SER A 86 -3.34 10.91 -7.48
C SER A 86 -4.42 10.29 -8.38
N PRO A 87 -5.50 11.05 -8.67
CA PRO A 87 -6.66 10.53 -9.41
C PRO A 87 -6.33 10.13 -10.85
N ASN A 88 -5.24 10.68 -11.39
CA ASN A 88 -4.74 10.39 -12.74
C ASN A 88 -3.61 9.34 -12.76
N TRP A 89 -3.30 8.71 -11.62
CA TRP A 89 -2.28 7.67 -11.58
C TRP A 89 -2.63 6.53 -12.54
N GLN A 90 -1.62 6.08 -13.28
CA GLN A 90 -1.70 4.96 -14.21
C GLN A 90 -0.70 3.91 -13.78
N HIS A 91 -1.12 2.65 -13.80
CA HIS A 91 -0.25 1.54 -13.47
C HIS A 91 0.89 1.43 -14.50
N PRO A 92 2.17 1.56 -14.11
CA PRO A 92 3.30 1.67 -15.05
C PRO A 92 3.43 0.52 -16.06
N ILE A 93 3.01 -0.69 -15.68
CA ILE A 93 3.08 -1.87 -16.56
C ILE A 93 1.86 -2.00 -17.49
N THR A 94 0.65 -1.71 -17.00
CA THR A 94 -0.59 -2.05 -17.72
C THR A 94 -1.25 -0.85 -18.39
N GLY A 95 -0.81 0.38 -18.06
CA GLY A 95 -1.41 1.62 -18.52
C GLY A 95 -2.81 1.88 -17.98
N LYS A 96 -3.38 0.98 -17.16
CA LYS A 96 -4.72 1.16 -16.60
C LYS A 96 -4.72 2.30 -15.59
N THR A 97 -5.72 3.18 -15.69
CA THR A 97 -5.94 4.22 -14.69
C THR A 97 -6.38 3.63 -13.35
N VAL A 98 -6.11 4.33 -12.26
CA VAL A 98 -6.59 3.95 -10.92
C VAL A 98 -8.11 3.73 -10.90
N SER A 99 -8.87 4.60 -11.58
CA SER A 99 -10.33 4.49 -11.69
C SER A 99 -10.77 3.23 -12.45
N ALA A 100 -10.06 2.86 -13.52
CA ALA A 100 -10.35 1.63 -14.26
C ALA A 100 -10.06 0.37 -13.42
N MET A 101 -8.98 0.37 -12.63
CA MET A 101 -8.66 -0.73 -11.72
C MET A 101 -9.69 -0.86 -10.59
N ILE A 102 -10.10 0.25 -9.97
CA ILE A 102 -11.16 0.25 -8.94
C ILE A 102 -12.46 -0.32 -9.52
N SER A 103 -12.86 0.13 -10.71
CA SER A 103 -14.10 -0.33 -11.35
C SER A 103 -14.13 -1.84 -11.62
N ALA A 104 -12.96 -2.46 -11.79
CA ALA A 104 -12.84 -3.91 -12.02
C ALA A 104 -13.00 -4.76 -10.74
N LEU A 105 -12.90 -4.17 -9.53
CA LEU A 105 -12.92 -4.88 -8.23
C LEU A 105 -14.32 -4.98 -7.60
N SER A 106 -15.38 -5.09 -8.42
CA SER A 106 -16.80 -4.83 -8.07
C SER A 106 -17.40 -5.49 -6.81
N SER A 107 -16.74 -6.45 -6.15
CA SER A 107 -17.13 -7.04 -4.86
C SER A 107 -16.42 -6.45 -3.64
N ASP A 108 -15.17 -6.03 -3.74
CA ASP A 108 -14.27 -5.79 -2.59
C ASP A 108 -14.40 -4.40 -1.97
N ILE A 109 -15.10 -3.49 -2.66
CA ILE A 109 -15.26 -2.10 -2.22
C ILE A 109 -16.36 -1.97 -1.14
N ARG A 110 -17.28 -2.95 -1.03
CA ARG A 110 -18.51 -2.82 -0.23
C ARG A 110 -18.29 -2.73 1.29
N ASP A 111 -17.15 -3.21 1.76
CA ASP A 111 -16.75 -3.21 3.17
C ASP A 111 -15.65 -2.17 3.47
N ILE A 112 -15.41 -1.22 2.56
CA ILE A 112 -14.44 -0.14 2.71
C ILE A 112 -15.20 1.18 2.80
N TYR A 113 -14.92 1.93 3.87
CA TYR A 113 -15.56 3.21 4.13
C TYR A 113 -14.49 4.28 4.36
N PRO A 114 -14.70 5.52 3.89
CA PRO A 114 -13.84 6.64 4.24
C PRO A 114 -13.73 6.77 5.75
N LEU A 115 -12.52 7.06 6.24
CA LEU A 115 -12.35 7.46 7.63
C LEU A 115 -12.95 8.86 7.78
N THR A 116 -14.09 8.94 8.47
CA THR A 116 -14.77 10.20 8.79
C THR A 116 -14.39 10.64 10.19
N GLU A 117 -14.36 11.96 10.43
CA GLU A 117 -14.12 12.55 11.76
C GLU A 117 -15.28 12.30 12.73
#